data_AF-A0A2E9WI34-F1
#
_entry.id   AF-A0A2E9WI34-F1
#
_cell.length_a   1.000
_cell.length_b   1.000
_cell.length_c   1.000
_cell.angle_alpha   90.00
_cell.angle_beta   90.00
_cell.angle_gamma   90.00
#
_symmetry.space_group_name_H-M   'P 1'
#
loop_
_entity.id
_entity.type
_entity.pdbx_description
1 polymer ?
#
loop_
_entity_poly.entity_id
_entity_poly.type
_entity_poly.pdbx_seq_one_letter_code
_entity_poly.pdbx_strand_id
1 'polypeptide(L)'
;MYREFIILSTVVVLSLFMTIHNSNKEEMKDSQTKLSIQRRAQENILMEEGNLMKLNGGVTFRKNSNLIIIKDPYSTIVLDKNDVEDIIVFLEEK
;
A
#
# COMPACT_ATOMS: atom_id res chain seq x y z
N MET A 1 -34.41 27.87 30.20
CA MET A 1 -33.09 27.35 30.62
C MET A 1 -32.78 25.93 30.12
N TYR A 2 -33.65 24.93 30.35
CA TYR A 2 -33.32 23.54 30.00
C TYR A 2 -33.23 23.30 28.48
N ARG A 3 -34.09 23.97 27.70
CA ARG A 3 -34.10 23.87 26.23
C ARG A 3 -32.85 24.52 25.62
N GLU A 4 -32.43 25.68 26.12
CA GLU A 4 -31.20 26.33 25.66
C GLU A 4 -29.96 25.51 26.03
N PHE A 5 -29.95 24.85 27.20
CA PHE A 5 -28.87 23.97 27.62
C PHE A 5 -28.72 22.73 26.72
N ILE A 6 -29.82 22.09 26.33
CA ILE A 6 -29.82 20.96 25.39
C ILE A 6 -29.28 21.38 24.01
N ILE A 7 -29.70 22.55 23.52
CA ILE A 7 -29.23 23.08 22.24
C ILE A 7 -27.70 23.31 22.32
N LEU A 8 -27.23 23.93 23.39
CA LEU A 8 -25.81 24.23 23.57
C LEU A 8 -24.97 22.95 23.69
N SER A 9 -25.42 21.97 24.48
CA SER A 9 -24.71 20.69 24.62
C SER A 9 -24.63 19.93 23.30
N THR A 10 -25.70 19.95 22.51
CA THR A 10 -25.74 19.26 21.20
C THR A 10 -24.76 19.90 20.22
N VAL A 11 -24.70 21.23 20.17
CA VAL A 11 -23.74 21.96 19.30
C VAL A 11 -22.30 21.66 19.72
N VAL A 12 -22.02 21.63 21.03
CA VAL A 12 -20.67 21.32 21.54
C VAL A 12 -20.25 19.90 21.17
N VAL A 13 -21.13 18.91 21.36
CA VAL A 13 -20.86 17.51 21.02
C VAL A 13 -20.63 17.32 19.52
N LEU A 14 -21.47 17.93 18.67
CA LEU A 14 -21.31 17.88 17.22
C LEU A 14 -19.99 18.53 16.76
N SER A 15 -19.61 19.65 17.37
CA SER A 15 -18.37 20.35 17.05
C SER A 15 -17.15 19.50 17.42
N LEU A 16 -17.12 18.94 18.64
CA LEU A 16 -16.06 18.02 19.07
C LEU A 16 -15.95 16.80 18.15
N PHE A 17 -17.08 16.21 17.78
CA PHE A 17 -17.10 15.07 16.87
C PHE A 17 -16.51 15.44 15.50
N MET A 18 -16.92 16.58 14.92
CA MET A 18 -16.35 17.05 13.66
C MET A 18 -14.85 17.34 13.75
N THR A 19 -14.39 17.94 14.85
CA THR A 19 -12.95 18.22 15.07
C THR A 19 -12.13 16.94 15.11
N ILE A 20 -12.56 15.95 15.90
CA ILE A 20 -11.86 14.65 16.01
C ILE A 20 -11.90 13.92 14.66
N HIS A 21 -13.07 13.88 14.02
CA HIS A 21 -13.22 13.22 12.72
C HIS A 21 -12.32 13.84 11.65
N ASN A 22 -12.22 15.18 11.61
CA ASN A 22 -11.38 15.86 10.63
C ASN A 22 -9.88 15.62 10.89
N SER A 23 -9.45 15.68 12.16
CA SER A 23 -8.07 15.35 12.56
C SER A 23 -7.69 13.93 12.15
N ASN A 24 -8.56 12.95 12.46
CA ASN A 24 -8.31 11.56 12.10
C ASN A 24 -8.24 11.36 10.58
N LYS A 25 -9.10 12.03 9.82
CA LYS A 25 -9.09 11.98 8.35
C LYS A 25 -7.79 12.54 7.78
N GLU A 26 -7.26 13.60 8.38
CA GLU A 26 -5.98 14.20 8.00
C GLU A 26 -4.80 13.28 8.32
N GLU A 27 -4.76 12.71 9.53
CA GLU A 27 -3.75 11.72 9.92
C GLU A 27 -3.77 10.47 9.02
N MET A 28 -4.96 9.99 8.65
CA MET A 28 -5.08 8.86 7.71
C MET A 28 -4.52 9.19 6.33
N LYS A 29 -4.77 10.39 5.81
CA LYS A 29 -4.21 10.84 4.53
C LYS A 29 -2.69 10.99 4.59
N ASP A 30 -2.18 11.57 5.66
CA ASP A 30 -0.73 11.72 5.87
C ASP A 30 -0.06 10.35 6.01
N SER A 31 -0.68 9.42 6.73
CA SER A 31 -0.22 8.03 6.85
C SER A 31 -0.17 7.30 5.50
N GLN A 32 -1.22 7.43 4.68
CA GLN A 32 -1.23 6.87 3.32
C GLN A 32 -0.11 7.46 2.45
N THR A 33 0.11 8.77 2.57
CA THR A 33 1.18 9.47 1.85
C THR A 33 2.55 8.97 2.27
N LYS A 34 2.81 8.89 3.59
CA LYS A 34 4.07 8.36 4.15
C LYS A 34 4.32 6.91 3.76
N LEU A 35 3.30 6.05 3.80
CA LEU A 35 3.40 4.66 3.35
C LEU A 35 3.75 4.56 1.86
N SER A 36 3.14 5.40 1.01
CA SER A 36 3.45 5.44 -0.41
C SER A 36 4.90 5.85 -0.69
N ILE A 37 5.42 6.82 0.09
CA ILE A 37 6.81 7.27 0.00
C ILE A 37 7.76 6.17 0.47
N GLN A 38 7.47 5.51 1.59
CA GLN A 38 8.27 4.39 2.09
C GLN A 38 8.33 3.22 1.09
N ARG A 39 7.20 2.87 0.46
CA ARG A 39 7.17 1.85 -0.59
C ARG A 39 8.05 2.22 -1.77
N ARG A 40 7.98 3.46 -2.26
CA ARG A 40 8.85 3.93 -3.35
C ARG A 40 10.32 3.90 -2.97
N ALA A 41 10.67 4.32 -1.75
CA ALA A 41 12.05 4.26 -1.27
C ALA A 41 12.56 2.80 -1.24
N GLN A 42 11.75 1.87 -0.74
CA GLN A 42 12.09 0.45 -0.72
C GLN A 42 12.22 -0.14 -2.12
N GLU A 43 11.32 0.21 -3.04
CA GLU A 43 11.43 -0.20 -4.45
C GLU A 43 12.71 0.33 -5.09
N ASN A 44 13.08 1.59 -4.86
CA ASN A 44 14.30 2.17 -5.40
C ASN A 44 15.55 1.47 -4.87
N ILE A 45 15.62 1.18 -3.56
CA ILE A 45 16.74 0.43 -2.97
C ILE A 45 16.86 -0.95 -3.63
N LEU A 46 15.74 -1.67 -3.78
CA LEU A 46 15.76 -2.97 -4.44
C LEU A 46 16.18 -2.88 -5.91
N MET A 47 15.86 -1.78 -6.60
CA MET A 47 16.31 -1.54 -7.97
C MET A 47 17.81 -1.25 -8.04
N GLU A 48 18.35 -0.43 -7.14
CA GLU A 48 19.79 -0.13 -7.04
C GLU A 48 20.61 -1.39 -6.72
N GLU A 49 20.10 -2.26 -5.85
CA GLU A 49 20.72 -3.56 -5.51
C GLU A 49 20.61 -4.61 -6.63
N GLY A 50 19.88 -4.33 -7.71
CA GLY A 50 19.59 -5.29 -8.78
C GLY A 50 18.64 -6.43 -8.36
N ASN A 51 17.98 -6.28 -7.21
CA ASN A 51 17.00 -7.23 -6.67
C ASN A 51 15.59 -6.97 -7.22
N LEU A 52 15.33 -5.83 -7.83
CA LEU A 52 14.09 -5.48 -8.52
C LEU A 52 14.42 -4.86 -9.89
N MET A 53 13.80 -5.34 -10.96
CA MET A 53 13.88 -4.75 -12.29
C MET A 53 12.46 -4.47 -12.79
N LYS A 54 12.18 -3.21 -13.12
CA LYS A 54 10.91 -2.81 -13.73
C LYS A 54 11.09 -2.71 -15.24
N LEU A 55 10.30 -3.46 -16.01
CA LEU A 55 10.25 -3.34 -17.45
C LEU A 55 9.07 -2.45 -17.88
N ASN A 56 9.20 -1.82 -19.04
CA ASN A 56 8.11 -1.07 -19.65
C ASN A 56 6.89 -1.99 -19.87
N GLY A 57 5.71 -1.54 -19.45
CA GLY A 57 4.46 -2.33 -19.52
C GLY A 57 3.94 -2.86 -18.18
N GLY A 58 4.55 -2.48 -17.04
CA GLY A 58 4.05 -2.85 -15.71
C GLY A 58 4.56 -4.19 -15.21
N VAL A 59 5.48 -4.83 -15.94
CA VAL A 59 6.13 -6.07 -15.52
C VAL A 59 7.26 -5.77 -14.55
N THR A 60 7.29 -6.45 -13.41
CA THR A 60 8.31 -6.34 -12.38
C THR A 60 8.96 -7.68 -12.11
N PHE A 61 10.28 -7.72 -12.12
CA PHE A 61 11.10 -8.88 -11.79
C PHE A 61 11.72 -8.65 -10.44
N ARG A 62 11.43 -9.49 -9.46
CA ARG A 62 12.04 -9.44 -8.15
C ARG A 62 12.83 -10.70 -7.88
N LYS A 63 14.10 -10.54 -7.54
CA LYS A 63 14.98 -11.61 -7.09
C LYS A 63 14.98 -11.60 -5.56
N ASN A 64 14.56 -12.70 -4.96
CA ASN A 64 14.56 -12.87 -3.51
C ASN A 64 15.21 -14.22 -3.16
N SER A 65 16.48 -14.19 -2.77
CA SER A 65 17.28 -15.37 -2.45
C SER A 65 17.24 -16.44 -3.57
N ASN A 66 16.37 -17.44 -3.43
CA ASN A 66 16.20 -18.57 -4.36
C ASN A 66 14.97 -18.44 -5.26
N LEU A 67 14.21 -17.34 -5.18
CA LEU A 67 12.99 -17.15 -5.96
C LEU A 67 13.14 -16.01 -6.96
N ILE A 68 12.59 -16.22 -8.15
CA ILE A 68 12.38 -15.18 -9.17
C ILE A 68 10.87 -14.95 -9.25
N ILE A 69 10.44 -13.75 -8.93
CA ILE A 69 9.03 -13.35 -8.99
C ILE A 69 8.87 -12.42 -10.19
N ILE A 70 8.03 -12.82 -11.14
CA ILE A 70 7.66 -12.03 -12.31
C ILE A 70 6.21 -11.64 -12.12
N LYS A 71 5.94 -10.34 -11.98
CA LYS A 71 4.59 -9.83 -11.83
C LYS A 71 4.26 -8.92 -12.98
N ASP A 72 3.20 -9.21 -13.72
CA ASP A 72 2.59 -8.29 -14.68
C ASP A 72 1.25 -7.75 -14.11
N PRO A 73 0.53 -6.87 -14.83
CA PRO A 73 -0.74 -6.33 -14.35
C PRO A 73 -1.87 -7.35 -14.15
N TYR A 74 -1.79 -8.55 -14.73
CA TYR A 74 -2.86 -9.55 -14.78
C TYR A 74 -2.47 -10.88 -14.13
N SER A 75 -1.18 -11.11 -13.89
CA SER A 75 -0.64 -12.39 -13.48
C SER A 75 0.63 -12.24 -12.66
N THR A 76 0.90 -13.25 -11.84
CA THR A 76 2.13 -13.38 -11.07
C THR A 76 2.68 -14.78 -11.23
N ILE A 77 3.95 -14.86 -11.64
CA ILE A 77 4.71 -16.08 -11.83
C ILE A 77 5.82 -16.12 -10.77
N VAL A 78 5.94 -17.23 -10.07
CA VAL A 78 7.01 -17.47 -9.11
C VAL A 78 7.80 -18.70 -9.56
N LEU A 79 9.11 -18.51 -9.76
CA LEU A 79 10.05 -19.53 -10.22
C LEU A 79 11.11 -19.80 -9.14
N ASP A 80 11.62 -21.03 -9.08
CA ASP A 80 12.85 -21.32 -8.34
C ASP A 80 14.03 -20.89 -9.21
N LYS A 81 15.01 -20.23 -8.61
CA LYS A 81 16.25 -19.86 -9.29
C LYS A 81 17.11 -21.09 -9.58
N ASN A 82 16.99 -22.14 -8.76
CA ASN A 82 17.75 -23.38 -8.89
C ASN A 82 17.11 -24.37 -9.87
N ASP A 83 15.83 -24.17 -10.17
CA ASP A 83 15.06 -24.99 -11.12
C ASP A 83 14.07 -24.10 -11.87
N VAL A 84 14.57 -23.41 -12.90
CA VAL A 84 13.81 -22.43 -13.70
C VAL A 84 12.92 -23.09 -14.74
N GLU A 85 12.98 -24.42 -14.91
CA GLU A 85 12.11 -25.16 -15.83
C GLU A 85 10.72 -25.41 -15.24
N ASP A 86 10.59 -25.41 -13.92
CA ASP A 86 9.32 -25.59 -13.21
C ASP A 86 8.76 -24.27 -12.62
N ILE A 87 7.48 -24.02 -12.91
CA ILE A 87 6.74 -22.90 -12.32
C ILE A 87 6.23 -23.33 -10.94
N ILE A 88 6.73 -22.70 -9.87
CA ILE A 88 6.28 -23.00 -8.51
C ILE A 88 4.81 -22.57 -8.34
N VAL A 89 4.48 -21.35 -8.80
CA VAL A 89 3.12 -20.79 -8.67
C VAL A 89 2.82 -19.86 -9.85
N PHE A 90 1.63 -20.02 -10.42
CA PHE A 90 1.00 -19.09 -11.36
C PHE A 90 -0.33 -18.60 -10.78
N LEU A 91 -0.47 -17.28 -10.62
CA LEU A 91 -1.70 -16.63 -10.15
C LEU A 91 -2.19 -15.67 -11.22
N GLU A 92 -3.45 -15.79 -11.61
CA GLU A 92 -4.11 -14.93 -12.59
C GLU A 92 -5.21 -14.13 -11.88
N GLU A 93 -5.26 -12.82 -12.10
CA GLU A 93 -6.38 -11.98 -11.66
C GLU A 93 -7.55 -12.17 -12.63
N LYS A 94 -8.67 -12.68 -12.11
CA LYS A 94 -9.93 -12.86 -12.85
C LYS A 94 -10.63 -11.54 -13.18
#